data_AF-A0A918DQJ6-F1
#
_entry.id   AF-A0A918DQJ6-F1
#
_cell.length_a   1.000
_cell.length_b   1.000
_cell.length_c   1.000
_cell.angle_alpha   90.00
_cell.angle_beta   90.00
_cell.angle_gamma   90.00
#
_symmetry.space_group_name_H-M   'P 1'
#
loop_
_entity.id
_entity.type
_entity.pdbx_description
1 polymer ?
#
loop_
_entity_poly.entity_id
_entity_poly.type
_entity_poly.pdbx_seq_one_letter_code
_entity_poly.pdbx_strand_id
1 'polypeptide(L)' 'MRNHGLLTVGDSVDAAAWWFITMERSAQVQLVAKAAGQVIPIEPANAALTHRQIGNDLVGWINYQPLHDQITREQPDLFE' A
#
# COMPACT_ATOMS: atom_id res chain seq x y z
N MET A 1 -3.17 -13.27 6.16
CA MET A 1 -3.28 -14.72 6.46
C MET A 1 -1.99 -15.18 7.12
N ARG A 2 -2.05 -15.85 8.29
CA ARG A 2 -0.81 -16.30 8.96
C ARG A 2 -0.11 -17.35 8.09
N ASN A 3 1.21 -17.25 7.97
CA ASN A 3 2.07 -18.20 7.24
C ASN A 3 1.80 -18.31 5.73
N HIS A 4 1.11 -17.33 5.12
CA HIS A 4 0.78 -17.35 3.68
C HIS A 4 1.12 -16.02 3.01
N GLY A 5 0.51 -14.93 3.47
CA GLY A 5 0.71 -13.63 2.84
C GLY A 5 -0.39 -12.62 3.13
N LEU A 6 -0.41 -11.59 2.29
CA LEU A 6 -1.30 -10.44 2.36
C LEU A 6 -2.56 -10.67 1.51
N LEU A 7 -3.67 -10.12 1.97
CA LEU A 7 -4.91 -9.99 1.23
C LEU A 7 -5.40 -8.57 1.48
N THR A 8 -5.71 -7.86 0.40
CA THR A 8 -6.26 -6.51 0.45
C THR A 8 -7.51 -6.43 -0.42
N VAL A 9 -8.40 -5.51 -0.07
CA VAL A 9 -9.65 -5.23 -0.76
C VAL A 9 -9.83 -3.72 -0.86
N GLY A 10 -10.68 -3.27 -1.75
CA GLY A 10 -11.09 -1.87 -1.88
C GLY A 10 -12.30 -1.77 -2.80
N ASP A 11 -12.92 -0.60 -2.83
CA ASP A 11 -14.09 -0.29 -3.66
C ASP A 11 -13.79 -0.31 -5.17
N SER A 12 -12.51 -0.42 -5.55
CA SER A 12 -12.04 -0.62 -6.93
C SER A 12 -10.81 -1.54 -6.96
N VAL A 13 -10.53 -2.09 -8.15
CA VAL A 13 -9.32 -2.90 -8.40
C VAL A 13 -8.06 -2.09 -8.11
N ASP A 14 -7.99 -0.85 -8.57
CA ASP A 14 -6.87 0.07 -8.37
C ASP A 14 -6.60 0.33 -6.89
N ALA A 15 -7.65 0.62 -6.11
CA ALA A 15 -7.49 0.83 -4.67
C ALA A 15 -7.01 -0.43 -3.96
N ALA A 16 -7.60 -1.59 -4.28
CA ALA A 16 -7.17 -2.88 -3.72
C ALA A 16 -5.70 -3.20 -4.05
N ALA A 17 -5.28 -2.92 -5.28
CA ALA A 17 -3.90 -3.07 -5.75
C ALA A 17 -2.94 -2.13 -5.00
N TRP A 18 -3.31 -0.87 -4.83
CA TRP A 18 -2.51 0.08 -4.04
C TRP A 18 -2.33 -0.37 -2.60
N TRP A 19 -3.41 -0.83 -1.95
CA TRP A 19 -3.35 -1.36 -0.59
C TRP A 19 -2.41 -2.56 -0.48
N PHE A 20 -2.40 -3.45 -1.48
CA PHE A 20 -1.46 -4.55 -1.52
C PHE A 20 -0.01 -4.05 -1.56
N ILE A 21 0.28 -3.14 -2.49
CA ILE A 21 1.63 -2.57 -2.71
C ILE A 21 2.16 -1.88 -1.46
N THR A 22 1.36 -1.01 -0.83
CA THR A 22 1.81 -0.28 0.36
C THR A 22 1.91 -1.18 1.59
N MET A 23 1.06 -2.21 1.71
CA MET A 23 1.15 -3.18 2.79
C MET A 23 2.42 -4.05 2.66
N GLU A 24 2.77 -4.49 1.45
CA GLU A 24 4.01 -5.22 1.18
C GLU A 24 5.24 -4.36 1.52
N ARG A 25 5.26 -3.09 1.07
CA ARG A 25 6.33 -2.14 1.42
C ARG A 25 6.42 -1.91 2.93
N SER A 26 5.29 -1.80 3.61
CA SER A 26 5.25 -1.63 5.07
C SER A 26 5.80 -2.87 5.80
N ALA A 27 5.49 -4.07 5.31
CA ALA A 27 6.04 -5.32 5.83
C ALA A 27 7.56 -5.38 5.65
N GLN A 28 8.06 -5.01 4.46
CA GLN A 28 9.50 -4.92 4.18
C GLN A 28 10.19 -3.92 5.12
N VAL A 29 9.64 -2.71 5.27
CA VAL A 29 10.17 -1.67 6.18
C VAL A 29 10.19 -2.19 7.62
N GLN A 30 9.13 -2.87 8.07
CA GLN A 30 9.08 -3.44 9.41
C GLN A 30 10.20 -4.47 9.64
N LEU A 31 10.47 -5.34 8.67
CA LEU A 31 11.54 -6.34 8.77
C LEU A 31 12.91 -5.67 8.87
N VAL A 32 13.19 -4.69 8.00
CA VAL A 32 14.46 -3.94 8.00
C VAL A 32 14.63 -3.14 9.30
N ALA A 33 13.58 -2.45 9.76
CA ALA A 33 13.64 -1.68 11.00
C ALA A 33 13.89 -2.56 12.23
N LYS A 34 13.23 -3.72 12.32
CA LYS A 34 13.45 -4.70 13.40
C LYS A 34 14.85 -5.30 13.37
N ALA A 35 15.44 -5.50 12.17
CA ALA A 35 16.82 -5.94 12.05
C ALA A 35 17.82 -4.85 12.49
N ALA A 36 17.49 -3.58 12.30
CA ALA A 36 18.32 -2.43 12.71
C ALA A 36 18.21 -2.09 14.21
N GLY A 37 17.17 -2.53 14.91
CA GLY A 37 17.04 -2.37 16.36
C GLY A 37 15.59 -2.18 16.85
N GLN A 38 15.46 -1.47 17.97
CA GLN A 38 14.16 -1.20 18.58
C GLN A 38 13.33 -0.24 17.72
N VAL A 39 12.15 -0.71 17.28
CA VAL A 39 11.18 0.13 16.57
C VAL A 39 10.46 1.04 17.55
N ILE A 40 10.30 2.31 17.17
CA ILE A 40 9.51 3.31 17.89
C ILE A 40 8.13 3.41 17.20
N PRO A 41 7.03 3.03 17.87
CA PRO A 41 5.70 3.14 17.30
C PRO A 41 5.28 4.60 17.08
N ILE A 42 4.46 4.82 16.05
CA ILE A 42 3.75 6.09 15.89
C ILE A 42 2.74 6.24 17.03
N GLU A 43 2.63 7.45 17.59
CA GLU A 43 1.66 7.75 18.63
C GLU A 43 0.21 7.50 18.12
N PRO A 44 -0.67 6.87 18.93
CA PRO A 44 -2.01 6.48 18.49
C PRO A 44 -2.88 7.59 17.87
N ALA A 45 -2.88 8.81 18.43
CA ALA A 45 -3.66 9.92 17.89
C ALA A 45 -3.13 10.37 16.51
N ASN A 46 -1.80 10.41 16.32
CA ASN A 46 -1.18 10.69 15.04
C ASN A 46 -1.51 9.59 14.01
N ALA A 47 -1.39 8.32 14.38
CA ALA A 47 -1.75 7.20 13.50
C ALA A 47 -3.22 7.26 13.07
N ALA A 48 -4.13 7.55 14.01
CA ALA A 48 -5.56 7.71 13.72
C ALA A 48 -5.85 8.93 12.82
N LEU A 49 -5.14 10.04 13.02
CA LEU A 49 -5.26 11.22 12.17
C LEU A 49 -4.81 10.92 10.74
N THR A 50 -3.65 10.29 10.56
CA THR A 50 -3.15 9.88 9.26
C THR A 50 -4.11 8.92 8.57
N HIS A 51 -4.65 7.92 9.27
CA HIS A 51 -5.68 7.05 8.69
C HIS A 51 -6.89 7.85 8.19
N ARG A 52 -7.41 8.82 8.95
CA ARG A 52 -8.55 9.62 8.50
C ARG A 52 -8.24 10.44 7.25
N GLN A 53 -7.00 10.92 7.11
CA GLN A 53 -6.58 11.74 5.98
C GLN A 53 -6.30 10.92 4.72
N ILE A 54 -5.62 9.78 4.84
CA ILE A 54 -5.08 9.04 3.69
C ILE A 54 -5.43 7.55 3.64
N GLY A 55 -6.17 7.02 4.61
CA GLY A 55 -6.57 5.61 4.69
C GLY A 55 -7.91 5.28 4.05
N ASN A 56 -8.33 6.03 3.03
CA ASN A 56 -9.59 5.83 2.32
C ASN A 56 -9.36 5.44 0.84
N ASP A 57 -10.33 4.75 0.24
CA ASP A 57 -10.18 4.13 -1.09
C ASP A 57 -10.00 5.13 -2.23
N LEU A 58 -10.51 6.36 -2.10
CA LEU A 58 -10.21 7.42 -3.07
C LEU A 58 -8.71 7.72 -3.08
N VAL A 59 -8.08 7.81 -1.91
CA VAL A 59 -6.62 8.00 -1.82
C VAL A 59 -5.89 6.78 -2.36
N GLY A 60 -6.38 5.56 -2.11
CA GLY A 60 -5.83 4.34 -2.71
C GLY A 60 -5.85 4.40 -4.25
N TRP A 61 -6.99 4.72 -4.82
CA TRP A 61 -7.17 4.89 -6.26
C TRP A 61 -6.22 5.96 -6.83
N ILE A 62 -6.16 7.15 -6.23
CA ILE A 62 -5.29 8.25 -6.66
C ILE A 62 -3.82 7.82 -6.69
N ASN A 63 -3.35 7.12 -5.65
CA ASN A 63 -1.94 6.72 -5.57
C ASN A 63 -1.59 5.59 -6.54
N TYR A 64 -2.56 4.80 -7.00
CA TYR A 64 -2.33 3.79 -8.03
C TYR A 64 -2.13 4.40 -9.42
N GLN A 65 -2.76 5.53 -9.73
CA GLN A 65 -2.80 6.08 -11.10
C GLN A 65 -1.41 6.29 -11.73
N PRO A 66 -0.39 6.85 -11.04
CA PRO A 66 0.94 7.01 -11.63
C PRO A 66 1.59 5.67 -12.01
N LEU A 67 1.33 4.61 -11.23
CA LEU A 67 1.85 3.28 -11.52
C LEU A 67 1.13 2.67 -12.73
N HIS A 68 -0.19 2.81 -12.79
CA HIS A 68 -0.99 2.39 -13.94
C HIS A 68 -0.51 3.07 -15.24
N ASP A 69 -0.32 4.39 -15.21
CA ASP A 69 0.15 5.18 -16.35
C ASP A 69 1.55 4.76 -16.80
N GLN A 70 2.43 4.45 -15.86
CA GLN A 70 3.77 3.95 -16.16
C GLN A 70 3.69 2.56 -16.82
N ILE A 71 2.98 1.62 -16.21
CA ILE A 71 2.85 0.24 -16.70
C ILE A 71 2.27 0.22 -18.11
N THR A 72 1.18 0.96 -18.35
CA THR A 72 0.51 1.01 -19.66
C THR A 72 1.40 1.63 -20.73
N ARG A 73 2.25 2.59 -20.36
CA ARG A 73 3.23 3.19 -21.28
C ARG A 73 4.36 2.22 -21.61
N GLU A 74 4.83 1.46 -20.63
CA GLU A 74 5.91 0.49 -20.79
C GLU A 74 5.45 -0.80 -21.49
N GLN A 75 4.17 -1.13 -21.39
CA GLN A 75 3.54 -2.35 -21.93
C GLN A 75 2.26 -1.98 -22.71
N PRO A 76 2.40 -1.43 -23.93
CA PRO A 76 1.25 -0.95 -24.71
C PRO A 76 0.30 -2.07 -25.16
N ASP A 77 0.79 -3.30 -25.24
CA ASP A 77 0.06 -4.52 -25.60
C ASP A 77 -0.60 -5.23 -24.40
N LEU A 78 -0.49 -4.67 -23.19
CA LEU A 78 -0.97 -5.30 -21.95
C LEU A 78 -2.47 -5.66 -21.97
N PHE A 79 -3.26 -4.93 -22.75
CA PHE A 79 -4.72 -5.07 -22.82
C PHE A 79 -5.22 -5.60 -24.17
N GLU A 80 -4.32 -6.05 -25.05
CA GLU A 80 -4.65 -6.66 -26.34
C GLU A 80 -4.85 -8.19 -26.25
#